data_AF-A0A6M0BFE9-F1
#
_entry.id   AF-A0A6M0BFE9-F1
#
_cell.length_a   1.000
_cell.length_b   1.000
_cell.length_c   1.000
_cell.angle_alpha   90.00
_cell.angle_beta   90.00
_cell.angle_gamma   90.00
#
_symmetry.space_group_name_H-M   'P 1'
#
loop_
_entity.id
_entity.type
_entity.pdbx_description
1 polymer ?
#
loop_
_entity_poly.entity_id
_entity_poly.type
_entity_poly.pdbx_seq_one_letter_code
_entity_poly.pdbx_strand_id
1 'polypeptide(L)'
;MKTPTKVIRTDKWRLNPTSEQKLLFGETVKVYRRACRYLLGVIYTHWSELGCLTADQLTPAVERLMHKTAKRALIKYPQFNKAFYKFPSYYRRSAIAFAAGQVSSYVTRYREWQSGVRKRKDSKPPRLNADTGCYPALYKGQCYKLHGFDQVEIKVFNGKDWVWTTVQITGLRERHKIATNKMMSPSLIF
;
A
#
# COMPACT_ATOMS: atom_id res chain seq x y z
N MET A 1 -22.89 -18.21 22.15
CA MET A 1 -22.37 -16.82 22.35
C MET A 1 -21.97 -16.25 21.00
N LYS A 2 -22.48 -15.09 20.59
CA LYS A 2 -22.07 -14.44 19.33
C LYS A 2 -20.65 -13.91 19.49
N THR A 3 -19.75 -14.25 18.56
CA THR A 3 -18.40 -13.69 18.51
C THR A 3 -18.51 -12.15 18.48
N PRO A 4 -17.81 -11.42 19.38
CA PRO A 4 -17.87 -9.97 19.39
C PRO A 4 -17.50 -9.43 18.01
N THR A 5 -18.31 -8.51 17.49
CA THR A 5 -18.04 -7.90 16.17
C THR A 5 -16.74 -7.12 16.24
N LYS A 6 -15.76 -7.51 15.42
CA LYS A 6 -14.49 -6.78 15.31
C LYS A 6 -14.74 -5.45 14.62
N VAL A 7 -14.60 -4.35 15.35
CA VAL A 7 -14.76 -2.99 14.82
C VAL A 7 -13.38 -2.39 14.56
N ILE A 8 -13.16 -1.90 13.33
CA ILE A 8 -11.97 -1.12 12.98
C ILE A 8 -12.39 0.34 12.88
N ARG A 9 -11.68 1.23 13.59
CA ARG A 9 -11.91 2.69 13.54
C ARG A 9 -10.62 3.39 13.16
N THR A 10 -10.74 4.42 12.32
CA THR A 10 -9.62 5.28 11.99
C THR A 10 -9.29 6.20 13.17
N ASP A 11 -8.00 6.29 13.47
CA ASP A 11 -7.45 7.33 14.33
C ASP A 11 -6.58 8.26 13.49
N LYS A 12 -6.79 9.58 13.59
CA LYS A 12 -6.13 10.59 12.76
C LYS A 12 -5.17 11.38 13.63
N TRP A 13 -3.88 11.26 13.35
CA TRP A 13 -2.84 12.01 14.04
C TRP A 13 -2.35 13.14 13.15
N ARG A 14 -2.17 14.33 13.73
CA ARG A 14 -1.62 15.50 13.04
C ARG A 14 -0.11 15.53 13.26
N LEU A 15 0.61 15.70 12.17
CA LEU A 15 2.05 15.91 12.16
C LEU A 15 2.34 17.39 11.90
N ASN A 16 3.49 17.88 12.37
CA ASN A 16 4.00 19.21 12.05
C ASN A 16 5.32 19.14 11.26
N PRO A 17 5.26 18.75 9.97
CA PRO A 17 6.46 18.64 9.14
C PRO A 17 6.99 20.00 8.69
N THR A 18 8.32 20.12 8.62
CA THR A 18 9.00 21.24 7.95
C THR A 18 8.70 21.25 6.45
N SER A 19 8.98 22.35 5.75
CA SER A 19 8.81 22.44 4.29
C SER A 19 9.60 21.37 3.52
N GLU A 20 10.79 21.02 4.00
CA GLU A 20 11.60 19.94 3.42
C GLU A 20 10.93 18.57 3.63
N GLN A 21 10.44 18.28 4.85
CA GLN A 21 9.75 17.03 5.16
C GLN A 21 8.47 16.86 4.35
N LYS A 22 7.74 17.96 4.11
CA LYS A 22 6.60 18.01 3.20
C LYS A 22 6.98 17.57 1.78
N LEU A 23 8.10 18.06 1.26
CA LEU A 23 8.61 17.64 -0.05
C LEU A 23 8.95 16.14 -0.06
N LEU A 24 9.65 15.65 0.97
CA LEU A 24 9.98 14.22 1.12
C LEU A 24 8.72 13.34 1.16
N PHE A 25 7.68 13.76 1.87
CA PHE A 25 6.39 13.05 1.90
C PHE A 25 5.74 13.03 0.53
N GLY A 26 5.71 14.15 -0.18
CA GLY A 26 5.23 14.25 -1.55
C GLY A 26 5.96 13.29 -2.50
N GLU A 27 7.29 13.28 -2.47
CA GLU A 27 8.10 12.38 -3.30
C GLU A 27 7.88 10.90 -2.93
N THR A 28 7.74 10.60 -1.64
CA THR A 28 7.42 9.25 -1.15
C THR A 28 6.07 8.77 -1.69
N VAL A 29 5.03 9.61 -1.63
CA VAL A 29 3.70 9.28 -2.14
C VAL A 29 3.74 9.12 -3.67
N LYS A 30 4.46 9.99 -4.38
CA LYS A 30 4.63 9.90 -5.85
C LYS A 30 5.28 8.59 -6.26
N VAL A 31 6.43 8.22 -5.67
CA VAL A 31 7.13 6.98 -6.01
C VAL A 31 6.31 5.75 -5.64
N TYR A 32 5.61 5.77 -4.50
CA TYR A 32 4.72 4.69 -4.08
C TYR A 32 3.55 4.49 -5.05
N ARG A 33 2.87 5.57 -5.45
CA ARG A 33 1.77 5.50 -6.43
C ARG A 33 2.24 4.98 -7.78
N ARG A 34 3.43 5.39 -8.25
CA ARG A 34 4.05 4.83 -9.46
C ARG A 34 4.31 3.33 -9.32
N ALA A 35 4.80 2.88 -8.17
CA ALA A 35 5.01 1.45 -7.90
C ALA A 35 3.69 0.67 -7.90
N CYS A 36 2.63 1.19 -7.27
CA CYS A 36 1.30 0.59 -7.31
C CYS A 36 0.75 0.49 -8.74
N ARG A 37 0.86 1.55 -9.54
CA ARG A 37 0.42 1.57 -10.95
C ARG A 37 1.13 0.50 -11.77
N TYR A 38 2.45 0.38 -11.60
CA TYR A 38 3.25 -0.65 -12.25
C TYR A 38 2.79 -2.06 -11.85
N LEU A 39 2.63 -2.29 -10.53
CA LEU A 39 2.23 -3.57 -9.98
C LEU A 39 0.83 -4.00 -10.41
N LEU A 40 -0.09 -3.04 -10.57
CA LEU A 40 -1.43 -3.29 -11.05
C LEU A 40 -1.43 -3.90 -12.45
N GLY A 41 -0.56 -3.42 -13.36
CA GLY A 41 -0.38 -4.03 -14.68
C GLY A 41 0.15 -5.46 -14.61
N VAL A 42 1.19 -5.70 -13.79
CA VAL A 42 1.75 -7.05 -13.58
C VAL A 42 0.71 -8.00 -13.02
N ILE A 43 0.03 -7.62 -11.94
CA ILE A 43 -0.94 -8.47 -11.26
C ILE A 43 -2.14 -8.77 -12.15
N TYR A 44 -2.64 -7.76 -12.90
CA TYR A 44 -3.74 -7.97 -13.82
C TYR A 44 -3.38 -8.92 -14.97
N THR A 45 -2.17 -8.80 -15.51
CA THR A 45 -1.66 -9.71 -16.57
C THR A 45 -1.62 -11.16 -16.11
N HIS A 46 -1.32 -11.40 -14.84
CA HIS A 46 -1.20 -12.74 -14.25
C HIS A 46 -2.41 -13.12 -13.38
N TRP A 47 -3.54 -12.45 -13.54
CA TRP A 47 -4.66 -12.61 -12.60
C TRP A 47 -5.27 -14.01 -12.60
N SER A 48 -5.17 -14.76 -13.70
CA SER A 48 -5.63 -16.15 -13.79
C SER A 48 -4.90 -17.07 -12.79
N GLU A 49 -3.60 -16.84 -12.58
CA GLU A 49 -2.76 -17.62 -11.66
C GLU A 49 -2.76 -17.01 -10.25
N LEU A 50 -2.82 -15.68 -10.15
CA LEU A 50 -2.71 -14.96 -8.88
C LEU A 50 -4.04 -14.84 -8.13
N GLY A 51 -5.16 -14.77 -8.84
CA GLY A 51 -6.46 -14.43 -8.27
C GLY A 51 -7.06 -15.49 -7.33
N CYS A 52 -6.56 -16.73 -7.38
CA CYS A 52 -6.96 -17.82 -6.50
C CYS A 52 -6.10 -17.94 -5.23
N LEU A 53 -5.00 -17.18 -5.14
CA LEU A 53 -4.08 -17.25 -4.02
C LEU A 53 -4.61 -16.53 -2.78
N THR A 54 -4.25 -17.04 -1.60
CA THR A 54 -4.48 -16.30 -0.35
C THR A 54 -3.56 -15.07 -0.26
N ALA A 55 -3.88 -14.12 0.60
CA ALA A 55 -3.08 -12.91 0.79
C ALA A 55 -1.60 -13.22 1.14
N ASP A 56 -1.36 -14.28 1.91
CA ASP A 56 -0.03 -14.72 2.34
C ASP A 56 0.77 -15.36 1.19
N GLN A 57 0.09 -16.00 0.23
CA GLN A 57 0.72 -16.62 -0.94
C GLN A 57 0.94 -15.63 -2.08
N LEU A 58 0.01 -14.67 -2.23
CA LEU A 58 0.00 -13.70 -3.32
C LEU A 58 1.24 -12.81 -3.31
N THR A 59 1.60 -12.27 -2.14
CA THR A 59 2.73 -11.34 -2.04
C THR A 59 4.05 -11.98 -2.48
N PRO A 60 4.45 -13.15 -1.94
CA PRO A 60 5.61 -13.87 -2.44
C PRO A 60 5.52 -14.19 -3.93
N ALA A 61 4.35 -14.59 -4.45
CA ALA A 61 4.16 -14.94 -5.87
C ALA A 61 4.48 -13.75 -6.79
N VAL A 62 3.91 -12.57 -6.48
CA VAL A 62 4.19 -11.34 -7.24
C VAL A 62 5.67 -10.94 -7.11
N GLU A 63 6.27 -11.07 -5.93
CA GLU A 63 7.71 -10.81 -5.75
C GLU A 63 8.59 -11.73 -6.60
N ARG A 64 8.20 -12.99 -6.84
CA ARG A 64 8.96 -13.88 -7.75
C ARG A 64 8.98 -13.39 -9.19
N LEU A 65 7.93 -12.69 -9.62
CA LEU A 65 7.83 -12.18 -10.99
C LEU A 65 8.74 -10.97 -11.22
N MET A 66 8.97 -10.13 -10.20
CA MET A 66 9.52 -8.78 -10.39
C MET A 66 10.69 -8.40 -9.49
N HIS A 67 10.92 -9.09 -8.38
CA HIS A 67 11.96 -8.71 -7.42
C HIS A 67 13.15 -9.67 -7.46
N LYS A 68 14.29 -9.17 -7.96
CA LYS A 68 15.54 -9.93 -8.01
C LYS A 68 16.12 -10.12 -6.60
N THR A 69 16.53 -11.33 -6.27
CA THR A 69 17.27 -11.65 -5.03
C THR A 69 18.49 -12.50 -5.38
N ALA A 70 19.43 -12.69 -4.43
CA ALA A 70 20.59 -13.56 -4.65
C ALA A 70 20.19 -15.00 -5.03
N LYS A 71 19.12 -15.52 -4.39
CA LYS A 71 18.57 -16.86 -4.69
C LYS A 71 17.68 -16.90 -5.94
N ARG A 72 17.37 -15.75 -6.56
CA ARG A 72 16.50 -15.64 -7.73
C ARG A 72 16.98 -14.52 -8.64
N ALA A 73 17.98 -14.84 -9.46
CA ALA A 73 18.61 -13.89 -10.36
C ALA A 73 17.79 -13.61 -11.64
N LEU A 74 17.06 -14.62 -12.12
CA LEU A 74 16.18 -14.55 -13.29
C LEU A 74 14.75 -14.24 -12.86
N ILE A 75 14.19 -13.15 -13.38
CA ILE A 75 12.83 -12.69 -13.10
C ILE A 75 12.19 -12.15 -14.38
N LYS A 76 10.86 -12.25 -14.49
CA LYS A 76 10.10 -11.84 -15.69
C LYS A 76 10.05 -10.32 -15.87
N TYR A 77 10.08 -9.57 -14.77
CA TYR A 77 9.91 -8.12 -14.75
C TYR A 77 11.08 -7.40 -14.07
N PRO A 78 12.33 -7.47 -14.61
CA PRO A 78 13.50 -6.84 -14.00
C PRO A 78 13.45 -5.31 -13.94
N GLN A 79 12.60 -4.69 -14.75
CA GLN A 79 12.43 -3.24 -14.81
C GLN A 79 11.87 -2.65 -13.52
N PHE A 80 11.18 -3.42 -12.66
CA PHE A 80 10.75 -2.90 -11.36
C PHE A 80 11.97 -2.48 -10.51
N ASN A 81 12.98 -3.33 -10.40
CA ASN A 81 14.19 -3.03 -9.63
C ASN A 81 14.99 -1.85 -10.21
N LYS A 82 14.88 -1.59 -11.53
CA LYS A 82 15.51 -0.45 -12.20
C LYS A 82 14.72 0.85 -11.95
N ALA A 83 13.40 0.80 -12.10
CA ALA A 83 12.52 1.97 -11.96
C ALA A 83 12.33 2.40 -10.50
N PHE A 84 12.40 1.46 -9.56
CA PHE A 84 12.20 1.68 -8.13
C PHE A 84 13.44 1.19 -7.37
N TYR A 85 14.55 1.92 -7.56
CA TYR A 85 15.82 1.60 -6.92
C TYR A 85 15.69 1.52 -5.40
N LYS A 86 16.24 0.45 -4.81
CA LYS A 86 16.20 0.15 -3.36
C LYS A 86 14.80 0.23 -2.72
N PHE A 87 13.73 -0.03 -3.48
CA PHE A 87 12.37 0.07 -2.95
C PHE A 87 12.16 -0.83 -1.70
N PRO A 88 11.81 -0.25 -0.53
CA PRO A 88 11.72 -0.98 0.72
C PRO A 88 10.73 -2.13 0.64
N SER A 89 11.11 -3.28 1.22
CA SER A 89 10.32 -4.50 1.18
C SER A 89 8.88 -4.29 1.69
N TYR A 90 8.69 -3.59 2.81
CA TYR A 90 7.36 -3.37 3.37
C TYR A 90 6.50 -2.36 2.59
N TYR A 91 7.11 -1.38 1.92
CA TYR A 91 6.39 -0.58 0.92
C TYR A 91 6.01 -1.42 -0.30
N ARG A 92 6.86 -2.35 -0.71
CA ARG A 92 6.54 -3.28 -1.80
C ARG A 92 5.36 -4.17 -1.45
N ARG A 93 5.36 -4.74 -0.24
CA ARG A 93 4.26 -5.57 0.25
C ARG A 93 2.93 -4.80 0.30
N SER A 94 2.93 -3.57 0.83
CA SER A 94 1.71 -2.76 0.82
C SER A 94 1.26 -2.38 -0.58
N ALA A 95 2.19 -2.06 -1.49
CA ALA A 95 1.87 -1.76 -2.87
C ALA A 95 1.28 -2.97 -3.61
N ILE A 96 1.79 -4.18 -3.36
CA ILE A 96 1.26 -5.44 -3.92
C ILE A 96 -0.16 -5.69 -3.40
N ALA A 97 -0.36 -5.62 -2.08
CA ALA A 97 -1.67 -5.82 -1.46
C ALA A 97 -2.71 -4.81 -2.00
N PHE A 98 -2.30 -3.55 -2.12
CA PHE A 98 -3.11 -2.49 -2.70
C PHE A 98 -3.50 -2.80 -4.16
N ALA A 99 -2.50 -3.08 -5.02
CA ALA A 99 -2.72 -3.35 -6.43
C ALA A 99 -3.59 -4.62 -6.65
N ALA A 100 -3.36 -5.66 -5.86
CA ALA A 100 -4.18 -6.87 -5.89
C ALA A 100 -5.64 -6.61 -5.51
N GLY A 101 -5.89 -5.80 -4.48
CA GLY A 101 -7.25 -5.42 -4.09
C GLY A 101 -7.98 -4.68 -5.21
N GLN A 102 -7.27 -3.78 -5.91
CA GLN A 102 -7.82 -3.07 -7.06
C GLN A 102 -8.17 -3.99 -8.23
N VAL A 103 -7.25 -4.91 -8.57
CA VAL A 103 -7.47 -5.87 -9.66
C VAL A 103 -8.62 -6.81 -9.30
N SER A 104 -8.66 -7.34 -8.08
CA SER A 104 -9.74 -8.19 -7.58
C SER A 104 -11.09 -7.49 -7.68
N SER A 105 -11.20 -6.27 -7.15
CA SER A 105 -12.43 -5.48 -7.22
C SER A 105 -12.88 -5.23 -8.66
N TYR A 106 -11.95 -4.86 -9.54
CA TYR A 106 -12.23 -4.65 -10.95
C TYR A 106 -12.72 -5.93 -11.64
N VAL A 107 -12.01 -7.05 -11.48
CA VAL A 107 -12.35 -8.32 -12.15
C VAL A 107 -13.71 -8.83 -11.69
N THR A 108 -14.00 -8.78 -10.39
CA THR A 108 -15.31 -9.17 -9.85
C THR A 108 -16.43 -8.32 -10.44
N ARG A 109 -16.29 -6.99 -10.36
CA ARG A 109 -17.29 -6.07 -10.93
C ARG A 109 -17.45 -6.22 -12.44
N TYR A 110 -16.35 -6.50 -13.15
CA TYR A 110 -16.39 -6.67 -14.59
C TYR A 110 -17.13 -7.96 -14.95
N ARG A 111 -16.90 -9.05 -14.22
CA ARG A 111 -17.65 -10.31 -14.38
C ARG A 111 -19.14 -10.15 -14.06
N GLU A 112 -19.50 -9.45 -12.97
CA GLU A 112 -20.89 -9.12 -12.65
C GLU A 112 -21.54 -8.29 -13.76
N TRP A 113 -20.83 -7.28 -14.27
CA TRP A 113 -21.32 -6.49 -15.39
C TRP A 113 -21.51 -7.33 -16.67
N GLN A 114 -20.61 -8.28 -16.94
CA GLN A 114 -20.72 -9.22 -18.07
C GLN A 114 -21.89 -10.20 -17.91
N SER A 115 -22.20 -10.65 -16.69
CA SER A 115 -23.33 -11.55 -16.42
C SER A 115 -24.70 -10.84 -16.42
N GLY A 116 -24.72 -9.53 -16.65
CA GLY A 116 -25.96 -8.73 -16.66
C GLY A 116 -26.37 -8.20 -15.29
N VAL A 117 -25.63 -8.53 -14.22
CA VAL A 117 -25.83 -7.94 -12.89
C VAL A 117 -25.35 -6.49 -12.92
N ARG A 118 -26.27 -5.57 -13.20
CA ARG A 118 -26.00 -4.14 -13.36
C ARG A 118 -27.01 -3.33 -12.58
N LYS A 119 -26.56 -2.20 -12.02
CA LYS A 119 -27.46 -1.25 -11.32
C LYS A 119 -28.53 -0.69 -12.26
N ARG A 120 -28.18 -0.49 -13.54
CA ARG A 120 -29.06 -0.05 -14.62
C ARG A 120 -28.67 -0.72 -15.94
N LYS A 121 -29.63 -0.88 -16.86
CA LYS A 121 -29.42 -1.46 -18.19
C LYS A 121 -28.33 -0.73 -19.01
N ASP A 122 -28.24 0.58 -18.85
CA ASP A 122 -27.30 1.50 -19.52
C ASP A 122 -25.95 1.64 -18.81
N SER A 123 -25.70 0.90 -17.72
CA SER A 123 -24.46 1.03 -16.94
C SER A 123 -23.25 0.68 -17.80
N LYS A 124 -22.30 1.62 -17.89
CA LYS A 124 -21.01 1.40 -18.57
C LYS A 124 -20.19 0.34 -17.84
N PRO A 125 -19.32 -0.41 -18.54
CA PRO A 125 -18.44 -1.36 -17.90
C PRO A 125 -17.55 -0.66 -16.86
N PRO A 126 -17.22 -1.34 -15.75
CA PRO A 126 -16.28 -0.80 -14.80
C PRO A 126 -14.94 -0.56 -15.48
N ARG A 127 -14.19 0.45 -15.01
CA ARG A 127 -12.84 0.74 -15.49
C ARG A 127 -11.83 0.44 -14.40
N LEU A 128 -10.71 -0.16 -14.79
CA LEU A 128 -9.58 -0.36 -13.91
C LEU A 128 -8.86 0.99 -13.76
N ASN A 129 -9.20 1.72 -12.70
CA ASN A 129 -8.53 2.99 -12.40
C ASN A 129 -7.19 2.70 -11.73
N ALA A 130 -6.10 3.11 -12.38
CA ALA A 130 -4.75 2.96 -11.84
C ALA A 130 -4.29 4.17 -11.00
N ASP A 131 -5.05 5.28 -11.05
CA ASP A 131 -4.82 6.52 -10.29
C ASP A 131 -5.73 6.54 -9.09
N THR A 132 -5.34 5.77 -8.08
CA THR A 132 -6.21 5.41 -6.96
C THR A 132 -6.05 6.29 -5.74
N GLY A 133 -5.32 7.41 -5.85
CA GLY A 133 -5.05 8.29 -4.72
C GLY A 133 -4.42 7.58 -3.52
N CYS A 134 -3.80 6.40 -3.73
CA CYS A 134 -3.37 5.55 -2.63
C CYS A 134 -2.22 6.16 -1.85
N TYR A 135 -2.12 5.78 -0.58
CA TYR A 135 -1.10 6.24 0.34
C TYR A 135 -0.25 5.06 0.83
N PRO A 136 1.05 5.28 1.10
CA PRO A 136 1.92 4.23 1.63
C PRO A 136 1.44 3.76 3.00
N ALA A 137 1.19 2.46 3.16
CA ALA A 137 0.98 1.88 4.48
C ALA A 137 2.32 1.77 5.22
N LEU A 138 2.37 2.30 6.44
CA LEU A 138 3.56 2.38 7.26
C LEU A 138 3.60 1.17 8.22
N TYR A 139 4.46 0.19 7.94
CA TYR A 139 4.68 -0.94 8.85
C TYR A 139 5.59 -0.54 10.02
N LYS A 140 5.21 -0.94 11.23
CA LYS A 140 5.96 -0.63 12.46
C LYS A 140 7.38 -1.20 12.38
N GLY A 141 8.37 -0.39 12.74
CA GLY A 141 9.80 -0.70 12.69
C GLY A 141 10.44 -0.63 11.30
N GLN A 142 9.64 -0.73 10.23
CA GLN A 142 10.13 -0.89 8.86
C GLN A 142 9.90 0.37 8.02
N CYS A 143 8.76 1.01 8.20
CA CYS A 143 8.38 2.27 7.54
C CYS A 143 8.16 3.41 8.54
N TYR A 144 7.84 3.10 9.81
CA TYR A 144 7.78 4.11 10.87
C TYR A 144 8.29 3.57 12.21
N LYS A 145 8.80 4.45 13.07
CA LYS A 145 9.14 4.16 14.46
C LYS A 145 8.58 5.29 15.34
N LEU A 146 7.96 4.92 16.46
CA LEU A 146 7.44 5.90 17.41
C LEU A 146 8.45 6.08 18.54
N HIS A 147 8.70 7.35 18.88
CA HIS A 147 9.50 7.76 20.03
C HIS A 147 8.54 8.42 21.02
N GLY A 148 7.83 7.57 21.77
CA GLY A 148 6.65 8.00 22.53
C GLY A 148 5.52 8.41 21.59
N PHE A 149 4.78 9.44 22.00
CA PHE A 149 3.67 10.00 21.22
C PHE A 149 3.92 11.43 20.76
N ASP A 150 5.14 11.94 20.95
CA ASP A 150 5.52 13.30 20.58
C ASP A 150 6.20 13.34 19.21
N GLN A 151 6.88 12.25 18.83
CA GLN A 151 7.65 12.18 17.59
C GLN A 151 7.50 10.85 16.89
N VAL A 152 7.57 10.89 15.56
CA VAL A 152 7.60 9.71 14.70
C VAL A 152 8.74 9.81 13.70
N GLU A 153 9.56 8.78 13.61
CA GLU A 153 10.46 8.58 12.48
C GLU A 153 9.70 7.88 11.35
N ILE A 154 9.79 8.42 10.14
CA ILE A 154 9.16 7.87 8.94
C ILE A 154 10.24 7.64 7.88
N LYS A 155 10.21 6.47 7.23
CA LYS A 155 11.06 6.17 6.09
C LYS A 155 10.46 6.79 4.83
N VAL A 156 11.21 7.70 4.23
CA VAL A 156 10.79 8.54 3.10
C VAL A 156 11.80 8.43 1.95
N PHE A 157 11.36 8.78 0.75
CA PHE A 157 12.21 8.86 -0.43
C PHE A 157 12.63 10.31 -0.66
N ASN A 158 13.94 10.55 -0.83
CA ASN A 158 14.49 11.89 -1.04
C ASN A 158 14.75 12.26 -2.51
N GLY A 159 14.22 11.47 -3.45
CA GLY A 159 14.52 11.62 -4.88
C GLY A 159 15.64 10.69 -5.37
N LYS A 160 16.46 10.15 -4.46
CA LYS A 160 17.60 9.27 -4.79
C LYS A 160 17.62 7.96 -3.99
N ASP A 161 17.43 8.04 -2.68
CA ASP A 161 17.47 6.90 -1.76
C ASP A 161 16.36 7.00 -0.70
N TRP A 162 16.21 5.93 0.08
CA TRP A 162 15.27 5.82 1.18
C TRP A 162 15.94 6.16 2.50
N VAL A 163 15.52 7.27 3.11
CA VAL A 163 16.08 7.82 4.35
C VAL A 163 15.03 7.85 5.45
N TRP A 164 15.46 8.00 6.70
CA TRP A 164 14.57 8.23 7.83
C TRP A 164 14.50 9.73 8.13
N THR A 165 13.31 10.24 8.41
CA THR A 165 13.10 11.61 8.92
C THR A 165 12.24 11.58 10.16
N THR A 166 12.58 12.40 11.16
CA THR A 166 11.82 12.53 12.41
C THR A 166 10.87 13.72 12.32
N VAL A 167 9.60 13.52 12.60
CA VAL A 167 8.56 14.55 12.53
C VAL A 167 7.79 14.61 13.85
N GLN A 168 7.49 15.82 14.30
CA GLN A 168 6.68 16.06 15.50
C GLN A 168 5.22 15.68 15.27
N ILE A 169 4.62 15.05 16.25
CA ILE A 169 3.20 14.78 16.35
C ILE A 169 2.59 15.92 17.18
N THR A 170 1.68 16.69 16.59
CA THR A 170 1.05 17.85 17.26
C THR A 170 -0.41 17.63 17.61
N GLY A 171 -1.00 16.53 17.14
CA GLY A 171 -2.37 16.20 17.50
C GLY A 171 -2.57 14.70 17.53
N LEU A 172 -2.96 14.19 18.70
CA LEU A 172 -3.36 12.81 18.89
C LEU A 172 -4.82 12.75 19.30
N ARG A 173 -5.49 11.65 18.97
CA ARG A 173 -6.73 11.28 19.66
C ARG A 173 -6.43 10.17 20.66
N GLU A 174 -7.42 9.82 21.47
CA GLU A 174 -7.20 8.95 22.62
C GLU A 174 -7.37 7.45 22.33
N ARG A 175 -7.63 7.05 21.08
CA ARG A 175 -7.91 5.64 20.76
C ARG A 175 -6.73 4.73 21.06
N HIS A 176 -5.50 5.24 20.95
CA HIS A 176 -4.28 4.51 21.28
C HIS A 176 -4.09 4.27 22.79
N LYS A 177 -4.80 5.02 23.66
CA LYS A 177 -4.72 4.88 25.13
C LYS A 177 -5.54 3.69 25.64
N ILE A 178 -6.48 3.18 24.86
CA ILE A 178 -7.35 2.07 25.26
C ILE A 178 -6.58 0.76 25.09
N ALA A 179 -6.24 0.10 26.19
CA ALA A 179 -5.39 -1.10 26.20
C ALA A 179 -5.93 -2.27 25.35
N THR A 180 -7.25 -2.39 25.20
CA THR A 180 -7.88 -3.42 24.36
C THR A 180 -7.77 -3.14 22.86
N ASN A 181 -7.42 -1.91 22.46
CA ASN A 181 -7.26 -1.56 21.06
C ASN A 181 -5.91 -2.03 20.52
N LYS A 182 -5.95 -2.73 19.39
CA LYS A 182 -4.76 -3.06 18.61
C LYS A 182 -4.51 -1.99 17.55
N MET A 183 -3.35 -1.34 17.61
CA MET A 183 -2.93 -0.39 16.57
C MET A 183 -2.64 -1.14 15.26
N MET A 184 -3.21 -0.64 14.16
CA MET A 184 -2.94 -1.11 12.81
C MET A 184 -1.93 -0.19 12.12
N SER A 185 -1.35 -0.63 11.00
CA SER A 185 -0.42 0.19 10.21
C SER A 185 -1.09 1.49 9.75
N PRO A 186 -0.57 2.68 10.14
CA PRO A 186 -1.09 3.95 9.64
C PRO A 186 -0.72 4.13 8.16
N SER A 187 -1.36 5.08 7.49
CA SER A 187 -0.99 5.48 6.12
C SER A 187 -0.36 6.87 6.14
N LEU A 188 0.68 7.08 5.32
CA LEU A 188 1.27 8.41 5.12
C LEU A 188 0.34 9.24 4.22
N ILE A 189 -0.57 9.98 4.83
CA ILE A 189 -1.48 10.89 4.12
C ILE A 189 -0.85 12.28 4.13
N PHE A 190 -0.53 12.78 2.94
CA PHE A 190 0.11 14.07 2.73
C PHE A 190 -0.42 14.72 1.45
#